data_AF-A0A822ISI0-F1
#
_entry.id   AF-A0A822ISI0-F1
#
_cell.length_a   1.000
_cell.length_b   1.000
_cell.length_c   1.000
_cell.angle_alpha   90.00
_cell.angle_beta   90.00
_cell.angle_gamma   90.00
#
_symmetry.space_group_name_H-M   'P 1'
#
loop_
_entity.id
_entity.type
_entity.pdbx_description
1 polymer ?
#
loop_
_entity_poly.entity_id
_entity_poly.type
_entity_poly.pdbx_seq_one_letter_code
_entity_poly.pdbx_strand_id
1 'polypeptide(L)' 'MISDYFDFLKKVANKNPDVVKFRLIKEFIGVNKGFIRFALEMRDGTELHIFEYVDSGLHKIDYSYHCLLISLYTHK' A
#
# COMPACT_ATOMS: atom_id res chain seq x y z
N MET A 1 2.26 10.34 -14.12
CA MET A 1 3.05 11.04 -13.07
C MET A 1 3.07 10.18 -11.81
N ILE A 2 3.96 10.43 -10.84
CA ILE A 2 4.03 9.63 -9.59
C ILE A 2 2.68 9.64 -8.84
N SER A 3 1.98 10.77 -8.83
CA SER A 3 0.61 10.89 -8.30
C SER A 3 -0.35 9.91 -8.95
N ASP A 4 -0.39 9.88 -10.28
CA ASP A 4 -1.31 9.01 -11.04
C ASP A 4 -1.00 7.53 -10.80
N TYR A 5 0.28 7.21 -10.64
CA TYR A 5 0.72 5.85 -10.32
C TYR A 5 0.24 5.43 -8.93
N PHE A 6 0.40 6.29 -7.92
CA PHE A 6 -0.09 6.02 -6.57
C PHE A 6 -1.62 5.94 -6.50
N ASP A 7 -2.33 6.77 -7.26
CA ASP A 7 -3.79 6.67 -7.38
C ASP A 7 -4.22 5.41 -8.12
N PHE A 8 -3.44 4.95 -9.10
CA PHE A 8 -3.65 3.64 -9.71
C PHE A 8 -3.50 2.51 -8.69
N LEU A 9 -2.46 2.52 -7.84
CA LEU A 9 -2.27 1.51 -6.79
C LEU A 9 -3.45 1.49 -5.82
N LYS A 10 -3.91 2.66 -5.35
CA LYS A 10 -5.10 2.79 -4.48
C LYS A 10 -6.34 2.21 -5.16
N LYS A 11 -6.55 2.48 -6.45
CA LYS A 11 -7.69 1.94 -7.22
C LYS A 11 -7.61 0.43 -7.38
N VAL A 12 -6.45 -0.12 -7.68
CA VAL A 12 -6.25 -1.58 -7.79
C VAL A 12 -6.54 -2.27 -6.46
N ALA A 13 -6.00 -1.72 -5.37
CA ALA A 13 -6.24 -2.25 -4.03
C ALA A 13 -7.74 -2.26 -3.67
N ASN A 14 -8.46 -1.16 -3.91
CA ASN A 14 -9.90 -1.06 -3.60
C ASN A 14 -10.80 -1.89 -4.54
N LYS A 15 -10.31 -2.31 -5.70
CA LYS A 15 -11.07 -3.16 -6.64
C LYS A 15 -10.96 -4.65 -6.31
N ASN A 16 -10.02 -5.04 -5.46
CA ASN A 16 -9.89 -6.44 -5.06
C ASN A 16 -11.04 -6.82 -4.12
N PRO A 17 -11.91 -7.80 -4.47
CA PRO A 17 -13.05 -8.18 -3.65
C PRO A 17 -12.68 -8.71 -2.27
N ASP A 18 -11.45 -9.22 -2.09
CA ASP A 18 -10.97 -9.75 -0.81
C ASP A 18 -10.53 -8.65 0.15
N VAL A 19 -10.36 -7.41 -0.33
CA VAL A 19 -10.04 -6.26 0.50
C VAL A 19 -11.31 -5.73 1.15
N VAL A 20 -11.34 -5.75 2.48
CA VAL A 20 -12.41 -5.18 3.31
C VAL A 20 -12.15 -3.71 3.57
N LYS A 21 -10.89 -3.33 3.79
CA LYS A 21 -10.52 -1.96 4.14
C LYS A 21 -9.16 -1.58 3.59
N PHE A 22 -9.11 -0.41 2.96
CA PHE A 22 -7.87 0.23 2.56
C PHE A 22 -7.48 1.30 3.59
N ARG A 23 -6.21 1.30 4.03
CA ARG A 23 -5.65 2.31 4.94
C ARG A 23 -4.37 2.90 4.37
N LEU A 24 -4.43 4.16 3.94
CA LEU A 24 -3.23 4.92 3.61
C LEU A 24 -2.46 5.24 4.90
N ILE A 25 -1.20 4.83 4.98
CA ILE A 25 -0.33 5.10 6.14
C ILE A 25 0.50 6.37 5.88
N LYS A 26 1.15 6.44 4.71
CA LYS A 26 1.96 7.59 4.33
C LYS A 26 2.09 7.67 2.82
N GLU A 27 2.12 8.89 2.30
CA GLU A 27 2.40 9.17 0.90
C GLU A 27 3.33 10.37 0.83
N PHE A 28 4.32 10.31 -0.07
CA PHE A 28 5.21 11.42 -0.37
C PHE A 28 5.48 11.46 -1.88
N ILE A 29 5.29 12.63 -2.47
CA ILE A 29 5.54 12.89 -3.88
C ILE A 29 6.53 14.05 -3.96
N GLY A 30 7.76 13.75 -4.35
CA GLY A 30 8.78 14.73 -4.67
C GLY A 30 8.92 14.89 -6.19
N VAL A 31 9.82 15.80 -6.59
CA VAL A 31 10.04 16.15 -8.01
C VAL A 31 10.54 14.94 -8.82
N ASN A 32 11.48 14.17 -8.28
CA ASN A 32 12.15 13.07 -9.00
C ASN A 32 11.88 11.68 -8.40
N LYS A 33 11.13 11.62 -7.31
CA LYS A 33 10.93 10.39 -6.54
C LYS A 33 9.71 10.51 -5.64
N GLY A 34 9.13 9.39 -5.28
CA GLY A 34 8.03 9.35 -4.32
C GLY A 34 7.89 7.97 -3.69
N PHE A 35 7.28 7.91 -2.52
CA PHE A 35 6.94 6.64 -1.89
C PHE A 35 5.50 6.64 -1.38
N ILE A 36 4.92 5.45 -1.33
CA ILE A 36 3.62 5.20 -0.72
C ILE A 36 3.72 4.02 0.24
N ARG A 37 3.03 4.13 1.37
CA ARG A 37 2.85 3.06 2.35
C ARG A 37 1.36 2.95 2.67
N PHE A 38 0.81 1.75 2.54
CA PHE A 38 -0.58 1.48 2.85
C PHE A 38 -0.76 0.06 3.39
N ALA A 39 -1.89 -0.17 4.05
CA ALA A 39 -2.29 -1.47 4.55
C ALA A 39 -3.65 -1.86 3.98
N LEU A 40 -3.85 -3.14 3.73
CA LEU A 40 -5.08 -3.75 3.26
C LEU A 40 -5.57 -4.75 4.31
N GLU A 41 -6.75 -4.54 4.85
CA GLU A 41 -7.46 -5.53 5.65
C GLU A 41 -8.19 -6.49 4.70
N MET A 42 -7.94 -7.77 4.85
CA MET A 42 -8.46 -8.84 4.01
C MET A 42 -9.62 -9.55 4.69
N ARG A 43 -10.54 -10.14 3.91
CA ARG A 43 -11.71 -10.87 4.43
C ARG A 43 -11.36 -12.08 5.30
N ASP A 44 -10.19 -12.66 5.10
CA ASP A 44 -9.68 -13.78 5.89
C ASP A 44 -9.11 -13.36 7.26
N GLY A 45 -9.19 -12.07 7.60
CA GLY A 45 -8.67 -11.53 8.86
C GLY A 45 -7.16 -11.32 8.85
N THR A 46 -6.52 -11.30 7.67
CA THR A 46 -5.13 -10.87 7.53
C THR A 46 -5.04 -9.38 7.17
N GLU A 47 -3.90 -8.77 7.48
CA GLU A 47 -3.54 -7.41 7.09
C GLU A 47 -2.25 -7.43 6.27
N LEU A 48 -2.33 -6.95 5.04
CA LEU A 48 -1.20 -6.82 4.12
C LEU A 48 -0.68 -5.39 4.16
N HIS A 49 0.56 -5.21 4.62
CA HIS A 49 1.26 -3.93 4.59
C HIS A 49 2.16 -3.86 3.36
N ILE A 50 2.07 -2.76 2.62
CA ILE A 50 2.82 -2.53 1.38
C ILE A 50 3.56 -1.20 1.48
N PHE A 51 4.81 -1.19 1.04
CA PHE A 51 5.63 -0.01 0.82
C PHE A 51 6.24 -0.07 -0.58
N GLU A 52 6.16 1.04 -1.30
CA GLU A 52 6.71 1.17 -2.65
C GLU A 52 7.38 2.54 -2.82
N TYR A 53 8.62 2.54 -3.31
CA TYR A 53 9.43 3.74 -3.56
C TYR A 53 9.87 3.76 -5.02
N VAL A 54 9.54 4.84 -5.73
CA VAL A 54 9.73 4.97 -7.17
C VAL A 54 10.48 6.24 -7.54
N ASP A 55 11.13 6.23 -8.70
CA ASP A 55 11.70 7.42 -9.34
C ASP A 55 10.68 8.14 -10.26
N SER A 56 11.11 9.20 -10.94
CA SER A 56 10.29 9.95 -11.91
C SER A 56 9.93 9.16 -13.17
N GLY A 57 10.68 8.10 -13.49
CA GLY A 57 10.37 7.14 -14.55
C GLY A 57 9.40 6.05 -14.10
N LEU A 58 8.92 6.09 -12.86
CA LEU A 58 8.11 5.04 -12.21
C LEU A 58 8.85 3.70 -12.06
N HIS A 59 10.19 3.71 -12.13
CA HIS A 59 10.98 2.53 -11.81
C HIS A 59 10.93 2.30 -10.31
N LYS A 60 10.70 1.06 -9.89
CA LYS A 60 10.73 0.66 -8.49
C LYS A 60 12.17 0.71 -7.98
N ILE A 61 12.46 1.68 -7.11
CA ILE A 61 13.75 1.81 -6.42
C ILE A 61 13.79 0.80 -5.26
N ASP A 62 12.71 0.73 -4.49
CA ASP A 62 12.58 -0.18 -3.36
C ASP A 62 11.12 -0.60 -3.17
N TYR A 63 10.92 -1.81 -2.66
CA TYR A 63 9.62 -2.41 -2.43
C TYR A 63 9.69 -3.41 -1.28
N SER A 64 8.74 -3.31 -0.36
CA SER A 64 8.57 -4.31 0.69
C SER A 64 7.09 -4.56 0.98
N TYR A 65 6.78 -5.79 1.37
CA TYR A 65 5.47 -6.16 1.85
C TYR A 65 5.59 -7.17 2.98
N HIS A 66 4.62 -7.17 3.89
CA HIS A 66 4.48 -8.22 4.89
C HIS A 66 3.01 -8.42 5.22
N CYS A 67 2.66 -9.68 5.52
CA CYS A 67 1.31 -10.08 5.89
C CYS A 67 1.28 -10.43 7.38
N LEU A 68 0.28 -9.94 8.09
CA LEU A 68 0.07 -10.20 9.52
C LEU A 68 -1.34 -10.74 9.73
N LEU A 69 -1.52 -11.62 10.71
CA LEU A 69 -2.86 -12.04 11.13
C LEU A 69 -3.42 -11.03 12.13
N ILE A 70 -4.61 -10.48 11.88
CA ILE A 70 -5.21 -9.43 12.72
C ILE A 70 -5.54 -9.97 14.12
N SER A 71 -5.95 -11.24 14.23
CA SER A 71 -6.31 -11.85 15.52
C SER A 71 -5.17 -11.87 16.55
N LEU A 72 -3.91 -11.75 16.09
CA LEU A 72 -2.74 -11.70 16.97
C LEU A 72 -2.48 -10.29 17.55
N TYR A 73 -3.14 -9.25 17.04
CA TYR A 73 -2.89 -7.85 17.42
C TYR A 73 -4.05 -7.18 18.20
N THR A 74 -5.22 -7.82 18.29
CA THR A 74 -6.41 -7.26 18.98
C THR A 74 -6.42 -7.45 20.50
N HIS A 75 -5.28 -7.78 21.11
CA HIS A 75 -5.10 -7.88 22.58
C HIS A 75 -4.19 -6.77 23.15
N LYS A 76 -4.41 -5.52 22.75
CA LYS A 76 -3.83 -4.34 23.40
C LYS A 76 -4.88 -3.28 23.66
#